data_AF-A0A813T6E1-F1
#
_entry.id   AF-A0A813T6E1-F1
#
_cell.length_a   1.000
_cell.length_b   1.000
_cell.length_c   1.000
_cell.angle_alpha   90.00
_cell.angle_beta   90.00
_cell.angle_gamma   90.00
#
_symmetry.space_group_name_H-M   'P 1'
#
loop_
_entity.id
_entity.type
_entity.pdbx_description
1 polymer ?
#
loop_
_entity_poly.entity_id
_entity_poly.type
_entity_poly.pdbx_seq_one_letter_code
_entity_poly.pdbx_strand_id
1 'polypeptide(L)'
;MATNTSAQTGDKPIQLYSLATPNGQKIGIALEELGLEYDAHLIDISKDIQYEDWFKKLNPNSKIPVLVDRQPPGEDKEPLTIFESGAILIYLADKTGQFLAPVGTRQRYETLEWLMWQMGGVGPMFGQANHFHRAAKEQIDYAKNRYLDEAKRLLKVLDTQLNKTGSYVSGNDYTIADMAIFPWVQFFTKNYKEKLDDNAYPNIDRWLKVIGDRPQVKKGLKVYMSLRIGQKGFLQDVYRTYKEDTVTNRDQAQSEREVEKRFRQFLHSQSSLGLEGPLLNRDKHVAYLLKSLRHLPESQQALDASRPWLIYWITQSLYLLDEQLSDSLINDICGFLTRCQHPAGGFGGGPGQIAHLAPTYAAVNALCLLRSEKAYQVIDRKKLSAWLKTIRDPLNGSFSLHLDGESDIRATYCAASVATLCQLEDRNELFKNTAEWVASCQTYEGGFGACPGAEAHGGYSFCGYATLILLDRESICDRESLLRWTVNRQMTFEGGFQGRTNKLVDGCYSFWVGALLPLIENIERRKPMRNDQNVNDRHDGQLFNTIAAQEYVLLCSQGNQTGGFSDRPKLDGRTDLYHTCYCLSGLSLFQNSGLDQTPVICGGDVNRLRNTHPLFNIGPECARDAMAYYSQKQL
;
A
#
# COMPACT_ATOMS: atom_id res chain seq x y z
N MET A 1 37.22 -23.47 -1.52
CA MET A 1 36.85 -24.41 -2.61
C MET A 1 35.38 -24.75 -2.41
N ALA A 2 34.42 -24.46 -3.28
CA ALA A 2 34.42 -23.99 -4.66
C ALA A 2 33.24 -23.01 -4.84
N THR A 3 33.50 -21.79 -5.32
CA THR A 3 32.44 -20.93 -5.87
C THR A 3 32.32 -21.27 -7.35
N ASN A 4 31.39 -22.17 -7.68
CA ASN A 4 30.95 -22.34 -9.06
C ASN A 4 30.21 -21.06 -9.49
N THR A 5 30.93 -20.09 -10.03
CA THR A 5 30.37 -18.94 -10.76
C THR A 5 30.16 -19.35 -12.22
N SER A 6 29.23 -20.27 -12.46
CA SER A 6 28.66 -20.48 -13.80
C SER A 6 27.69 -19.33 -14.11
N ALA A 7 27.61 -18.92 -15.38
CA ALA A 7 26.59 -17.97 -15.83
C ALA A 7 25.21 -18.43 -15.35
N GLN A 8 24.39 -17.51 -14.84
CA GLN A 8 23.01 -17.82 -14.51
C GLN A 8 22.27 -18.17 -15.80
N THR A 9 21.87 -19.42 -15.93
CA THR A 9 21.21 -19.95 -17.12
C THR A 9 19.83 -20.45 -16.72
N GLY A 10 18.77 -19.85 -17.26
CA GLY A 10 17.40 -20.37 -17.17
C GLY A 10 17.04 -21.28 -18.35
N ASP A 11 15.78 -21.68 -18.44
CA ASP A 11 15.27 -22.68 -19.40
C ASP A 11 14.72 -22.08 -20.70
N LYS A 12 14.48 -20.76 -20.77
CA LYS A 12 13.93 -20.11 -21.96
C LYS A 12 14.97 -19.95 -23.08
N PRO A 13 14.54 -19.84 -24.36
CA PRO A 13 15.47 -19.74 -25.49
C PRO A 13 16.38 -18.51 -25.42
N ILE A 14 15.85 -17.38 -24.93
CA ILE A 14 16.58 -16.12 -24.79
C ILE A 14 16.96 -15.89 -23.34
N GLN A 15 18.20 -15.49 -23.11
CA GLN A 15 18.74 -15.13 -21.80
C GLN A 15 19.20 -13.67 -21.85
N LEU A 16 18.62 -12.82 -20.99
CA LEU A 16 18.87 -11.39 -20.96
C LEU A 16 19.61 -11.01 -19.69
N TYR A 17 20.88 -10.62 -19.79
CA TYR A 17 21.69 -10.15 -18.67
C TYR A 17 21.71 -8.62 -18.65
N SER A 18 21.02 -8.01 -17.68
CA SER A 18 20.75 -6.57 -17.72
C SER A 18 20.36 -5.99 -16.34
N LEU A 19 20.06 -4.69 -16.32
CA LEU A 19 19.57 -3.91 -15.16
C LEU A 19 18.60 -2.84 -15.67
N ALA A 20 17.74 -2.30 -14.79
CA ALA A 20 16.76 -1.23 -15.07
C ALA A 20 17.37 0.15 -15.42
N THR A 21 18.50 0.20 -16.11
CA THR A 21 19.01 1.42 -16.76
C THR A 21 18.23 1.67 -18.05
N PRO A 22 18.22 2.88 -18.62
CA PRO A 22 17.59 3.13 -19.92
C PRO A 22 18.07 2.18 -21.03
N ASN A 23 19.37 1.81 -21.02
CA ASN A 23 19.91 0.85 -21.98
C ASN A 23 19.43 -0.59 -21.73
N GLY A 24 19.14 -0.97 -20.49
CA GLY A 24 18.55 -2.27 -20.20
C GLY A 24 17.05 -2.31 -20.48
N GLN A 25 16.33 -1.25 -20.13
CA GLN A 25 14.89 -1.12 -20.35
C GLN A 25 14.48 -1.29 -21.81
N LYS A 26 15.27 -0.75 -22.77
CA LYS A 26 14.94 -0.92 -24.21
C LYS A 26 14.87 -2.38 -24.65
N ILE A 27 15.68 -3.27 -24.07
CA ILE A 27 15.67 -4.69 -24.45
C ILE A 27 14.50 -5.41 -23.79
N GLY A 28 14.19 -5.10 -22.54
CA GLY A 28 12.96 -5.57 -21.89
C GLY A 28 11.71 -5.17 -22.67
N ILE A 29 11.63 -3.90 -23.09
CA ILE A 29 10.53 -3.42 -23.95
C ILE A 29 10.47 -4.18 -25.27
N ALA A 30 11.59 -4.35 -25.96
CA ALA A 30 11.62 -5.04 -27.24
C ALA A 30 11.16 -6.51 -27.13
N LEU A 31 11.61 -7.25 -26.12
CA LEU A 31 11.22 -8.64 -25.92
C LEU A 31 9.71 -8.78 -25.65
N GLU A 32 9.14 -7.88 -24.85
CA GLU A 32 7.70 -7.86 -24.57
C GLU A 32 6.87 -7.44 -25.79
N GLU A 33 7.33 -6.45 -26.58
CA GLU A 33 6.68 -6.04 -27.82
C GLU A 33 6.72 -7.13 -28.89
N LEU A 34 7.80 -7.92 -28.93
CA LEU A 34 7.97 -9.04 -29.85
C LEU A 34 7.29 -10.33 -29.38
N GLY A 35 6.81 -10.38 -28.13
CA GLY A 35 6.20 -11.58 -27.54
C GLY A 35 7.17 -12.77 -27.43
N LEU A 36 8.46 -12.51 -27.28
CA LEU A 36 9.49 -13.54 -27.17
C LEU A 36 9.60 -14.06 -25.73
N GLU A 37 9.79 -15.36 -25.56
CA GLU A 37 10.07 -15.93 -24.24
C GLU A 37 11.54 -15.76 -23.86
N TYR A 38 11.81 -15.27 -22.65
CA TYR A 38 13.16 -15.04 -22.16
C TYR A 38 13.27 -15.20 -20.64
N ASP A 39 14.48 -15.51 -20.18
CA ASP A 39 14.86 -15.37 -18.77
C ASP A 39 15.69 -14.10 -18.58
N ALA A 40 15.29 -13.24 -17.65
CA ALA A 40 16.06 -12.06 -17.29
C ALA A 40 16.95 -12.29 -16.05
N HIS A 41 18.24 -12.04 -16.22
CA HIS A 41 19.28 -12.14 -15.21
C HIS A 41 19.74 -10.74 -14.81
N LEU A 42 19.66 -10.45 -13.51
CA LEU A 42 20.03 -9.15 -12.99
C LEU A 42 21.56 -9.01 -12.85
N ILE A 43 22.13 -8.03 -13.53
CA ILE A 43 23.54 -7.65 -13.41
C ILE A 43 23.64 -6.37 -12.59
N ASP A 44 23.93 -6.51 -11.30
CA ASP A 44 24.08 -5.38 -10.39
C ASP A 44 25.41 -4.66 -10.63
N ILE A 45 25.35 -3.59 -11.42
CA ILE A 45 26.54 -2.80 -11.78
C ILE A 45 27.16 -2.04 -10.61
N SER A 46 26.45 -1.89 -9.48
CA SER A 46 26.99 -1.26 -8.26
C SER A 46 27.93 -2.19 -7.49
N LYS A 47 27.84 -3.51 -7.74
CA LYS A 47 28.69 -4.53 -7.15
C LYS A 47 29.78 -5.02 -8.09
N ASP A 48 29.98 -4.32 -9.20
CA ASP A 48 31.03 -4.66 -10.18
C ASP A 48 30.88 -6.06 -10.81
N ILE A 49 29.67 -6.67 -10.79
CA ILE A 49 29.38 -8.00 -11.37
C ILE A 49 29.76 -8.05 -12.86
N GLN A 50 29.57 -6.95 -13.58
CA GLN A 50 29.93 -6.80 -14.99
C GLN A 50 31.44 -6.98 -15.25
N TYR A 51 32.27 -6.92 -14.23
CA TYR A 51 33.72 -7.14 -14.33
C TYR A 51 34.16 -8.55 -13.93
N GLU A 52 33.24 -9.42 -13.51
CA GLU A 52 33.55 -10.83 -13.23
C GLU A 52 33.91 -11.58 -14.52
N ASP A 53 34.80 -12.57 -14.40
CA ASP A 53 35.36 -13.28 -15.56
C ASP A 53 34.29 -13.97 -16.41
N TRP A 54 33.22 -14.49 -15.79
CA TRP A 54 32.13 -15.13 -16.53
C TRP A 54 31.31 -14.11 -17.34
N PHE A 55 31.10 -12.90 -16.83
CA PHE A 55 30.38 -11.86 -17.56
C PHE A 55 31.24 -11.26 -18.66
N LYS A 56 32.55 -11.08 -18.43
CA LYS A 56 33.52 -10.66 -19.45
C LYS A 56 33.60 -11.64 -20.62
N LYS A 57 33.43 -12.94 -20.37
CA LYS A 57 33.32 -13.96 -21.43
C LYS A 57 32.08 -13.76 -22.31
N LEU A 58 30.98 -13.27 -21.74
CA LEU A 58 29.76 -12.94 -22.48
C LEU A 58 29.86 -11.59 -23.19
N ASN A 59 30.48 -10.59 -22.54
CA ASN A 59 30.67 -9.27 -23.09
C ASN A 59 32.05 -8.69 -22.72
N PRO A 60 33.00 -8.63 -23.66
CA PRO A 60 34.33 -8.07 -23.40
C PRO A 60 34.28 -6.58 -23.05
N ASN A 61 33.22 -5.84 -23.43
CA ASN A 61 33.01 -4.44 -23.04
C ASN A 61 32.61 -4.28 -21.56
N SER A 62 32.28 -5.37 -20.85
CA SER A 62 31.88 -5.34 -19.43
C SER A 62 30.71 -4.37 -19.17
N LYS A 63 29.77 -4.27 -20.12
CA LYS A 63 28.57 -3.41 -20.02
C LYS A 63 27.30 -4.24 -20.18
N ILE A 64 26.20 -3.70 -19.66
CA ILE A 64 24.86 -4.19 -19.91
C ILE A 64 24.21 -3.37 -21.04
N PRO A 65 23.18 -3.92 -21.72
CA PRO A 65 22.68 -5.30 -21.64
C PRO A 65 23.50 -6.28 -22.50
N VAL A 66 23.34 -7.57 -22.22
CA VAL A 66 23.80 -8.70 -23.05
C VAL A 66 22.65 -9.66 -23.26
N LEU A 67 22.48 -10.16 -24.49
CA LEU A 67 21.49 -11.15 -24.84
C LEU A 67 22.18 -12.41 -25.36
N VAL A 68 21.79 -13.58 -24.86
CA VAL A 68 22.20 -14.87 -25.39
C VAL A 68 20.97 -15.56 -25.95
N ASP A 69 20.98 -15.86 -27.23
CA ASP A 69 19.95 -16.62 -27.91
C ASP A 69 20.44 -18.04 -28.14
N ARG A 70 19.80 -19.02 -27.53
CA ARG A 70 20.16 -20.45 -27.68
C ARG A 70 19.56 -21.10 -28.91
N GLN A 71 18.73 -20.36 -29.66
CA GLN A 71 18.08 -20.83 -30.88
C GLN A 71 18.15 -19.74 -31.96
N PRO A 72 19.36 -19.29 -32.36
CA PRO A 72 19.48 -18.25 -33.36
C PRO A 72 18.96 -18.72 -34.73
N PRO A 73 18.47 -17.79 -35.58
CA PRO A 73 18.11 -18.13 -36.96
C PRO A 73 19.38 -18.44 -37.79
N GLY A 74 19.36 -19.52 -38.58
CA GLY A 74 20.47 -19.92 -39.44
C GLY A 74 20.68 -21.44 -39.48
N GLU A 75 21.64 -21.90 -40.29
CA GLU A 75 22.04 -23.31 -40.32
C GLU A 75 22.92 -23.70 -39.13
N ASP A 76 23.65 -22.74 -38.56
CA ASP A 76 24.43 -22.90 -37.33
C ASP A 76 23.51 -22.84 -36.11
N LYS A 77 23.59 -23.86 -35.25
CA LYS A 77 22.74 -24.02 -34.05
C LYS A 77 23.47 -23.66 -32.76
N GLU A 78 24.69 -23.12 -32.84
CA GLU A 78 25.41 -22.66 -31.66
C GLU A 78 24.75 -21.42 -31.04
N PRO A 79 24.73 -21.27 -29.70
CA PRO A 79 24.16 -20.10 -29.05
C PRO A 79 24.83 -18.79 -29.50
N LEU A 80 24.01 -17.80 -29.86
CA LEU A 80 24.49 -16.49 -30.28
C LEU A 80 24.46 -15.50 -29.11
N THR A 81 25.63 -14.99 -28.73
CA THR A 81 25.77 -13.94 -27.71
C THR A 81 25.95 -12.58 -28.37
N ILE A 82 25.11 -11.61 -28.01
CA ILE A 82 25.10 -10.27 -28.57
C ILE A 82 25.14 -9.25 -27.43
N PHE A 83 26.11 -8.34 -27.50
CA PHE A 83 26.18 -7.15 -26.65
C PHE A 83 26.01 -5.89 -27.52
N GLU A 84 25.89 -4.74 -26.87
CA GLU A 84 25.39 -3.48 -27.44
C GLU A 84 23.89 -3.52 -27.75
N SER A 85 23.15 -2.78 -26.94
CA SER A 85 21.69 -2.70 -27.02
C SER A 85 21.12 -2.32 -28.39
N GLY A 86 21.82 -1.52 -29.21
CA GLY A 86 21.38 -1.23 -30.58
C GLY A 86 21.49 -2.45 -31.51
N ALA A 87 22.58 -3.22 -31.39
CA ALA A 87 22.76 -4.46 -32.15
C ALA A 87 21.76 -5.54 -31.72
N ILE A 88 21.49 -5.64 -30.41
CA ILE A 88 20.45 -6.54 -29.89
C ILE A 88 19.07 -6.21 -30.48
N LEU A 89 18.70 -4.92 -30.54
CA LEU A 89 17.43 -4.50 -31.14
C LEU A 89 17.32 -4.87 -32.63
N ILE A 90 18.38 -4.63 -33.41
CA ILE A 90 18.42 -5.00 -34.83
C ILE A 90 18.28 -6.51 -34.97
N TYR A 91 19.03 -7.28 -34.19
CA TYR A 91 18.96 -8.74 -34.21
C TYR A 91 17.56 -9.27 -33.90
N LEU A 92 16.94 -8.79 -32.82
CA LEU A 92 15.60 -9.23 -32.42
C LEU A 92 14.54 -8.86 -33.48
N ALA A 93 14.65 -7.69 -34.08
CA ALA A 93 13.77 -7.25 -35.16
C ALA A 93 13.96 -8.10 -36.42
N ASP A 94 15.19 -8.40 -36.82
CA ASP A 94 15.49 -9.23 -37.98
C ASP A 94 15.08 -10.70 -37.75
N LYS A 95 15.29 -11.24 -36.55
CA LYS A 95 14.86 -12.61 -36.17
C LYS A 95 13.36 -12.80 -36.31
N THR A 96 12.58 -11.75 -36.03
CA THR A 96 11.11 -11.81 -35.97
C THR A 96 10.42 -11.20 -37.18
N GLY A 97 11.13 -10.41 -37.98
CA GLY A 97 10.56 -9.62 -39.07
C GLY A 97 9.67 -8.45 -38.60
N GLN A 98 9.81 -8.00 -37.35
CA GLN A 98 8.94 -6.98 -36.73
C GLN A 98 9.72 -5.73 -36.32
N PHE A 99 9.05 -4.58 -36.32
CA PHE A 99 9.57 -3.27 -35.84
C PHE A 99 10.83 -2.71 -36.53
N LEU A 100 11.31 -3.36 -37.60
CA LEU A 100 12.34 -2.85 -38.50
C LEU A 100 12.02 -3.29 -39.94
N ALA A 101 12.02 -2.36 -40.88
CA ALA A 101 11.71 -2.66 -42.27
C ALA A 101 12.76 -3.59 -42.93
N PRO A 102 12.40 -4.34 -43.99
CA PRO A 102 13.31 -5.27 -44.65
C PRO A 102 14.59 -4.63 -45.17
N VAL A 103 15.65 -5.44 -45.27
CA VAL A 103 16.94 -5.02 -45.84
C VAL A 103 16.75 -4.48 -47.26
N GLY A 104 17.43 -3.37 -47.58
CA GLY A 104 17.33 -2.71 -48.88
C GLY A 104 16.17 -1.71 -49.01
N THR A 105 15.28 -1.63 -48.02
CA THR A 105 14.21 -0.61 -48.02
C THR A 105 14.70 0.72 -47.46
N ARG A 106 14.17 1.82 -47.99
CA ARG A 106 14.47 3.18 -47.51
C ARG A 106 14.10 3.35 -46.02
N GLN A 107 12.95 2.83 -45.62
CA GLN A 107 12.41 2.91 -44.26
C GLN A 107 13.31 2.25 -43.22
N ARG A 108 14.03 1.18 -43.61
CA ARG A 108 15.00 0.53 -42.73
C ARG A 108 16.12 1.51 -42.38
N TYR A 109 16.69 2.16 -43.38
CA TYR A 109 17.79 3.10 -43.18
C TYR A 109 17.35 4.35 -42.42
N GLU A 110 16.13 4.84 -42.65
CA GLU A 110 15.53 5.93 -41.86
C GLU A 110 15.37 5.52 -40.38
N THR A 111 14.96 4.28 -40.10
CA THR A 111 14.88 3.76 -38.72
C THR A 111 16.27 3.59 -38.10
N LEU A 112 17.23 3.04 -38.84
CA LEU A 112 18.59 2.83 -38.37
C LEU A 112 19.32 4.14 -38.11
N GLU A 113 19.06 5.19 -38.89
CA GLU A 113 19.58 6.54 -38.64
C GLU A 113 19.20 7.02 -37.24
N TRP A 114 17.93 6.93 -36.86
CA TRP A 114 17.45 7.34 -35.54
C TRP A 114 17.92 6.41 -34.41
N LEU A 115 18.05 5.11 -34.68
CA LEU A 115 18.68 4.18 -33.75
C LEU A 115 20.15 4.57 -33.48
N MET A 116 20.92 4.88 -34.52
CA MET A 116 22.32 5.29 -34.36
C MET A 116 22.45 6.67 -33.74
N TRP A 117 21.52 7.59 -34.02
CA TRP A 117 21.41 8.87 -33.32
C TRP A 117 21.18 8.68 -31.81
N GLN A 118 20.39 7.69 -31.41
CA GLN A 118 20.24 7.32 -30.00
C GLN A 118 21.56 6.79 -29.42
N MET A 119 22.22 5.86 -30.14
CA MET A 119 23.43 5.18 -29.66
C MET A 119 24.63 6.13 -29.53
N GLY A 120 24.81 7.07 -30.45
CA GLY A 120 25.92 8.02 -30.46
C GLY A 120 25.63 9.37 -29.79
N GLY A 121 24.36 9.76 -29.71
CA GLY A 121 23.91 11.06 -29.17
C GLY A 121 23.19 10.91 -27.84
N VAL A 122 21.89 10.61 -27.88
CA VAL A 122 21.01 10.65 -26.69
C VAL A 122 21.55 9.83 -25.52
N GLY A 123 21.91 8.57 -25.76
CA GLY A 123 22.37 7.67 -24.69
C GLY A 123 23.61 8.20 -23.97
N PRO A 124 24.74 8.40 -24.69
CA PRO A 124 25.96 8.93 -24.09
C PRO A 124 25.79 10.30 -23.47
N MET A 125 25.13 11.26 -24.15
CA MET A 125 25.04 12.63 -23.65
C MET A 125 24.15 12.74 -22.41
N PHE A 126 23.02 12.03 -22.37
CA PHE A 126 22.15 12.02 -21.19
C PHE A 126 22.82 11.27 -20.03
N GLY A 127 23.55 10.20 -20.33
CA GLY A 127 24.36 9.47 -19.36
C GLY A 127 25.43 10.34 -18.72
N GLN A 128 26.17 11.11 -19.53
CA GLN A 128 27.20 12.03 -19.04
C GLN A 128 26.60 13.19 -18.25
N ALA A 129 25.50 13.79 -18.73
CA ALA A 129 24.76 14.78 -17.97
C ALA A 129 24.40 14.24 -16.58
N ASN A 130 23.90 13.00 -16.51
CA ASN A 130 23.59 12.36 -15.24
C ASN A 130 24.81 12.08 -14.36
N HIS A 131 25.91 11.61 -14.94
CA HIS A 131 27.15 11.36 -14.21
C HIS A 131 27.67 12.64 -13.53
N PHE A 132 27.87 13.71 -14.30
CA PHE A 132 28.45 14.95 -13.75
C PHE A 132 27.52 15.68 -12.77
N HIS A 133 26.20 15.51 -12.88
CA HIS A 133 25.27 16.12 -11.94
C HIS A 133 25.08 15.35 -10.64
N ARG A 134 25.20 14.01 -10.66
CA ARG A 134 24.77 13.17 -9.54
C ARG A 134 25.83 12.22 -9.01
N ALA A 135 26.77 11.78 -9.84
CA ALA A 135 27.70 10.70 -9.50
C ALA A 135 29.18 11.14 -9.41
N ALA A 136 29.57 12.19 -10.12
CA ALA A 136 30.95 12.67 -10.10
C ALA A 136 31.34 13.15 -8.70
N LYS A 137 32.47 12.65 -8.19
CA LYS A 137 33.00 13.03 -6.87
C LYS A 137 33.40 14.51 -6.82
N GLU A 138 33.96 14.99 -7.93
CA GLU A 138 34.32 16.39 -8.11
C GLU A 138 33.23 17.11 -8.88
N GLN A 139 32.86 18.30 -8.41
CA GLN A 139 31.78 19.10 -8.98
C GLN A 139 32.38 20.15 -9.91
N ILE A 140 32.23 19.93 -11.23
CA ILE A 140 32.78 20.80 -12.28
C ILE A 140 31.62 21.42 -13.07
N ASP A 141 31.34 22.71 -12.85
CA ASP A 141 30.18 23.38 -13.44
C ASP A 141 30.21 23.42 -14.96
N TYR A 142 31.39 23.62 -15.57
CA TYR A 142 31.54 23.52 -17.03
C TYR A 142 31.10 22.17 -17.57
N ALA A 143 31.48 21.06 -16.92
CA ALA A 143 31.11 19.72 -17.37
C ALA A 143 29.60 19.49 -17.24
N LYS A 144 29.00 19.89 -16.10
CA LYS A 144 27.54 19.83 -15.90
C LYS A 144 26.79 20.57 -17.00
N ASN A 145 27.13 21.83 -17.22
CA ASN A 145 26.45 22.69 -18.18
C ASN A 145 26.65 22.17 -19.61
N ARG A 146 27.88 21.79 -19.98
CA ARG A 146 28.18 21.23 -21.32
C ARG A 146 27.27 20.07 -21.68
N TYR A 147 27.11 19.09 -20.80
CA TYR A 147 26.28 17.91 -21.08
C TYR A 147 24.78 18.19 -20.93
N LEU A 148 24.38 19.10 -20.04
CA LEU A 148 22.99 19.53 -19.94
C LEU A 148 22.54 20.27 -21.20
N ASP A 149 23.35 21.19 -21.71
CA ASP A 149 23.06 21.97 -22.91
C ASP A 149 23.00 21.07 -24.15
N GLU A 150 23.92 20.09 -24.24
CA GLU A 150 23.87 19.10 -25.31
C GLU A 150 22.62 18.20 -25.20
N ALA A 151 22.22 17.82 -23.99
CA ALA A 151 20.97 17.07 -23.78
C ALA A 151 19.74 17.90 -24.21
N LYS A 152 19.67 19.19 -23.86
CA LYS A 152 18.62 20.11 -24.30
C LYS A 152 18.59 20.26 -25.83
N ARG A 153 19.76 20.35 -26.47
CA ARG A 153 19.88 20.40 -27.94
C ARG A 153 19.31 19.13 -28.58
N LEU A 154 19.63 17.95 -28.05
CA LEU A 154 19.11 16.67 -28.56
C LEU A 154 17.60 16.51 -28.33
N LEU A 155 17.05 16.98 -27.21
CA LEU A 155 15.60 17.04 -27.00
C LEU A 155 14.93 17.94 -28.05
N LYS A 156 15.53 19.10 -28.38
CA LYS A 156 15.02 19.96 -29.45
C LYS A 156 15.02 19.28 -30.82
N VAL A 157 16.06 18.51 -31.14
CA VAL A 157 16.14 17.72 -32.38
C VAL A 157 15.02 16.68 -32.42
N LEU A 158 14.80 15.95 -31.32
CA LEU A 158 13.74 14.95 -31.25
C LEU A 158 12.35 15.56 -31.36
N ASP A 159 12.07 16.65 -30.63
CA ASP A 159 10.78 17.32 -30.69
C ASP A 159 10.46 17.83 -32.11
N THR A 160 11.47 18.41 -32.79
CA THR A 160 11.35 18.84 -34.18
C THR A 160 11.06 17.68 -35.13
N GLN A 161 11.73 16.54 -34.92
CA GLN A 161 11.47 15.35 -35.72
C GLN A 161 10.07 14.79 -35.49
N LEU A 162 9.64 14.69 -34.24
CA LEU A 162 8.30 14.19 -33.88
C LEU A 162 7.19 15.12 -34.39
N ASN A 163 7.46 16.43 -34.49
CA ASN A 163 6.57 17.36 -35.17
C ASN A 163 6.51 17.08 -36.68
N LYS A 164 7.67 16.84 -37.31
CA LYS A 164 7.76 16.54 -38.75
C LYS A 164 7.04 15.25 -39.13
N THR A 165 7.16 14.20 -38.32
CA THR A 165 6.49 12.91 -38.59
C THR A 165 5.05 12.88 -38.12
N GLY A 166 4.69 13.66 -37.10
CA GLY A 166 3.36 13.68 -36.48
C GLY A 166 3.00 12.42 -35.69
N SER A 167 3.86 11.40 -35.70
CA SER A 167 3.60 10.08 -35.10
C SER A 167 4.81 9.59 -34.29
N TYR A 168 5.67 8.75 -34.86
CA TYR A 168 6.85 8.13 -34.24
C TYR A 168 8.15 8.69 -34.85
N VAL A 169 9.30 8.34 -34.27
CA VAL A 169 10.56 9.04 -34.60
C VAL A 169 10.99 8.83 -36.06
N SER A 170 10.80 7.64 -36.62
CA SER A 170 11.21 7.29 -37.99
C SER A 170 10.08 7.41 -39.01
N GLY A 171 8.87 7.79 -38.60
CA GLY A 171 7.72 7.95 -39.50
C GLY A 171 6.39 7.61 -38.83
N ASN A 172 5.52 6.94 -39.57
CA ASN A 172 4.16 6.60 -39.13
C ASN A 172 4.10 5.37 -38.21
N ASP A 173 5.10 4.50 -38.28
CA ASP A 173 5.13 3.21 -37.59
C ASP A 173 6.01 3.27 -36.34
N TYR A 174 5.61 2.51 -35.31
CA TYR A 174 6.42 2.29 -34.11
C TYR A 174 7.56 1.33 -34.43
N THR A 175 8.81 1.71 -34.13
CA THR A 175 9.99 0.93 -34.51
C THR A 175 10.98 0.73 -33.36
N ILE A 176 12.03 -0.06 -33.61
CA ILE A 176 13.15 -0.20 -32.66
C ILE A 176 13.85 1.13 -32.34
N ALA A 177 13.75 2.15 -33.19
CA ALA A 177 14.28 3.48 -32.89
C ALA A 177 13.50 4.11 -31.72
N ASP A 178 12.18 3.98 -31.70
CA ASP A 178 11.35 4.47 -30.61
C ASP A 178 11.62 3.70 -29.31
N MET A 179 11.73 2.36 -29.38
CA MET A 179 12.11 1.50 -28.25
C MET A 179 13.47 1.92 -27.65
N ALA A 180 14.40 2.35 -28.49
CA ALA A 180 15.73 2.76 -28.06
C ALA A 180 15.75 4.14 -27.39
N ILE A 181 15.00 5.10 -27.94
CA ILE A 181 15.02 6.50 -27.50
C ILE A 181 14.15 6.68 -26.25
N PHE A 182 13.01 5.99 -26.17
CA PHE A 182 11.98 6.23 -25.17
C PHE A 182 12.48 6.15 -23.72
N PRO A 183 13.20 5.10 -23.28
CA PRO A 183 13.64 5.00 -21.89
C PRO A 183 14.58 6.13 -21.47
N TRP A 184 15.43 6.60 -22.37
CA TRP A 184 16.36 7.70 -22.11
C TRP A 184 15.63 9.04 -21.96
N VAL A 185 14.69 9.32 -22.85
CA VAL A 185 13.92 10.56 -22.83
C VAL A 185 13.01 10.59 -21.61
N GLN A 186 12.29 9.50 -21.32
CA GLN A 186 11.46 9.36 -20.13
C GLN A 186 12.29 9.56 -18.84
N PHE A 187 13.47 8.92 -18.75
CA PHE A 187 14.36 9.09 -17.61
C PHE A 187 14.78 10.54 -17.46
N PHE A 188 15.22 11.19 -18.55
CA PHE A 188 15.78 12.53 -18.48
C PHE A 188 14.72 13.59 -18.19
N THR A 189 13.60 13.60 -18.90
CA THR A 189 12.53 14.61 -18.69
C THR A 189 11.94 14.51 -17.29
N LYS A 190 11.85 13.30 -16.72
CA LYS A 190 11.41 13.10 -15.33
C LYS A 190 12.43 13.61 -14.31
N ASN A 191 13.71 13.28 -14.47
CA ASN A 191 14.75 13.60 -13.46
C ASN A 191 15.31 15.02 -13.58
N TYR A 192 15.13 15.68 -14.72
CA TYR A 192 15.67 17.01 -15.01
C TYR A 192 14.57 18.05 -15.22
N LYS A 193 13.32 17.76 -14.83
CA LYS A 193 12.16 18.63 -15.05
C LYS A 193 12.42 20.09 -14.66
N GLU A 194 12.97 20.34 -13.48
CA GLU A 194 13.28 21.69 -12.97
C GLU A 194 14.35 22.45 -13.77
N LYS A 195 15.09 21.75 -14.63
CA LYS A 195 16.15 22.32 -15.48
C LYS A 195 15.74 22.44 -16.94
N LEU A 196 14.55 21.95 -17.28
CA LEU A 196 13.94 22.07 -18.60
C LEU A 196 12.90 23.18 -18.55
N ASP A 197 12.74 23.89 -19.66
CA ASP A 197 11.73 24.94 -19.76
C ASP A 197 10.34 24.31 -19.84
N ASP A 198 9.39 24.80 -19.02
CA ASP A 198 8.02 24.29 -19.01
C ASP A 198 7.39 24.41 -20.41
N ASN A 199 6.73 23.36 -20.86
CA ASN A 199 6.07 23.26 -22.18
C ASN A 199 6.99 23.37 -23.41
N ALA A 200 8.31 23.22 -23.26
CA ALA A 200 9.23 23.37 -24.39
C ALA A 200 9.21 22.21 -25.41
N TYR A 201 8.64 21.05 -25.06
CA TYR A 201 8.69 19.83 -25.88
C TYR A 201 7.33 19.12 -26.02
N PRO A 202 6.30 19.79 -26.59
CA PRO A 202 4.95 19.24 -26.65
C PRO A 202 4.86 17.94 -27.48
N ASN A 203 5.71 17.76 -28.49
CA ASN A 203 5.70 16.56 -29.33
C ASN A 203 6.35 15.38 -28.61
N ILE A 204 7.38 15.64 -27.80
CA ILE A 204 7.96 14.65 -26.90
C ILE A 204 6.92 14.23 -25.86
N ASP A 205 6.19 15.16 -25.24
CA ASP A 205 5.18 14.82 -24.22
C ASP A 205 4.08 13.93 -24.79
N ARG A 206 3.57 14.26 -25.99
CA ARG A 206 2.64 13.41 -26.74
C ARG A 206 3.21 12.01 -26.97
N TRP A 207 4.43 11.94 -27.50
CA TRP A 207 5.09 10.69 -27.88
C TRP A 207 5.41 9.81 -26.66
N LEU A 208 5.87 10.40 -25.55
CA LEU A 208 6.09 9.72 -24.27
C LEU A 208 4.79 9.12 -23.73
N LYS A 209 3.67 9.85 -23.81
CA LYS A 209 2.36 9.32 -23.41
C LYS A 209 1.95 8.15 -24.29
N VAL A 210 1.99 8.31 -25.62
CA VAL A 210 1.57 7.27 -26.58
C VAL A 210 2.38 5.97 -26.38
N ILE A 211 3.69 6.06 -26.24
CA ILE A 211 4.53 4.87 -26.03
C ILE A 211 4.35 4.34 -24.60
N GLY A 212 4.32 5.21 -23.60
CA GLY A 212 4.16 4.83 -22.20
C GLY A 212 2.85 4.12 -21.90
N ASP A 213 1.80 4.35 -22.70
CA ASP A 213 0.51 3.70 -22.56
C ASP A 213 0.43 2.28 -23.15
N ARG A 214 1.40 1.88 -23.97
CA ARG A 214 1.45 0.53 -24.56
C ARG A 214 1.60 -0.54 -23.48
N PRO A 215 0.77 -1.59 -23.46
CA PRO A 215 0.84 -2.65 -22.45
C PRO A 215 2.20 -3.34 -22.36
N GLN A 216 2.82 -3.60 -23.51
CA GLN A 216 4.11 -4.28 -23.64
C GLN A 216 5.26 -3.39 -23.13
N VAL A 217 5.22 -2.09 -23.40
CA VAL A 217 6.15 -1.12 -22.78
C VAL A 217 6.03 -1.13 -21.26
N LYS A 218 4.80 -1.10 -20.72
CA LYS A 218 4.57 -1.16 -19.25
C LYS A 218 5.14 -2.45 -18.64
N LYS A 219 5.01 -3.60 -19.32
CA LYS A 219 5.65 -4.86 -18.91
C LYS A 219 7.17 -4.78 -19.00
N GLY A 220 7.70 -4.29 -20.13
CA GLY A 220 9.13 -4.16 -20.39
C GLY A 220 9.86 -3.29 -19.37
N LEU A 221 9.22 -2.21 -18.91
CA LEU A 221 9.74 -1.35 -17.84
C LEU A 221 9.78 -2.05 -16.47
N LYS A 222 8.91 -3.06 -16.25
CA LYS A 222 8.78 -3.80 -14.99
C LYS A 222 9.67 -5.05 -14.89
N VAL A 223 10.23 -5.53 -16.02
CA VAL A 223 11.12 -6.71 -16.08
C VAL A 223 12.19 -6.69 -14.99
N TYR A 224 12.72 -5.51 -14.70
CA TYR A 224 13.78 -5.30 -13.72
C TYR A 224 13.28 -4.71 -12.38
N MET A 225 12.01 -4.33 -12.28
CA MET A 225 11.41 -3.88 -11.01
C MET A 225 11.09 -5.08 -10.11
N SER A 226 10.57 -6.18 -10.65
CA SER A 226 10.33 -7.43 -9.90
C SER A 226 11.64 -8.05 -9.40
N LEU A 227 12.71 -8.00 -10.21
CA LEU A 227 14.05 -8.49 -9.85
C LEU A 227 14.77 -7.60 -8.82
N ARG A 228 14.42 -6.30 -8.71
CA ARG A 228 14.99 -5.36 -7.74
C ARG A 228 14.58 -5.65 -6.29
N ILE A 229 13.41 -6.28 -6.09
CA ILE A 229 12.92 -6.62 -4.75
C ILE A 229 13.83 -7.69 -4.09
N GLY A 230 14.68 -8.38 -4.85
CA GLY A 230 15.56 -9.47 -4.37
C GLY A 230 16.97 -9.11 -3.85
N GLN A 231 17.55 -7.92 -4.10
CA GLN A 231 18.97 -7.68 -3.77
C GLN A 231 19.24 -6.59 -2.70
N LYS A 232 20.22 -6.86 -1.81
CA LYS A 232 20.73 -6.01 -0.69
C LYS A 232 21.03 -4.53 -1.01
N GLY A 233 21.16 -4.15 -2.28
CA GLY A 233 21.53 -2.80 -2.70
C GLY A 233 20.35 -1.84 -2.93
N PHE A 234 19.19 -2.34 -3.38
CA PHE A 234 17.99 -1.48 -3.45
C PHE A 234 17.60 -1.00 -2.06
N LEU A 235 17.78 -1.87 -1.07
CA LEU A 235 17.56 -1.54 0.33
C LEU A 235 18.55 -0.49 0.85
N GLN A 236 19.77 -0.36 0.32
CA GLN A 236 20.67 0.73 0.74
C GLN A 236 20.20 2.12 0.28
N ASP A 237 19.41 2.20 -0.80
CA ASP A 237 18.74 3.44 -1.23
C ASP A 237 17.37 3.67 -0.53
N VAL A 238 16.79 2.64 0.10
CA VAL A 238 15.53 2.75 0.88
C VAL A 238 15.80 2.86 2.40
N TYR A 239 16.92 2.31 2.89
CA TYR A 239 17.41 2.57 4.24
C TYR A 239 17.74 4.06 4.29
N ARG A 240 16.94 4.81 5.05
CA ARG A 240 17.34 6.16 5.44
C ARG A 240 18.72 6.03 6.06
N THR A 241 19.71 6.67 5.46
CA THR A 241 20.97 6.90 6.17
C THR A 241 20.64 7.91 7.26
N TYR A 242 20.30 7.41 8.44
CA TYR A 242 20.03 8.23 9.60
C TYR A 242 21.31 8.98 9.94
N LYS A 243 21.34 10.29 9.66
CA LYS A 243 22.52 11.14 9.88
C LYS A 243 22.93 11.19 11.35
N GLU A 244 21.97 10.96 12.24
CA GLU A 244 22.13 11.04 13.69
C GLU A 244 21.74 9.71 14.35
N ASP A 245 22.51 9.30 15.36
CA ASP A 245 22.25 8.07 16.12
C ASP A 245 21.34 8.34 17.32
N THR A 246 20.03 8.26 17.10
CA THR A 246 18.99 8.42 18.14
C THR A 246 18.29 7.09 18.42
N VAL A 247 17.62 6.99 19.58
CA VAL A 247 16.80 5.80 19.92
C VAL A 247 15.77 5.51 18.82
N THR A 248 15.06 6.54 18.37
CA THR A 248 14.10 6.45 17.26
C THR A 248 14.72 5.86 15.99
N ASN A 249 15.89 6.34 15.59
CA ASN A 249 16.53 5.88 14.37
C ASN A 249 17.05 4.44 14.49
N ARG A 250 17.57 4.06 15.67
CA ARG A 250 18.00 2.67 15.94
C ARG A 250 16.82 1.70 15.92
N ASP A 251 15.73 2.05 16.58
CA ASP A 251 14.52 1.23 16.64
C ASP A 251 13.88 1.08 15.25
N GLN A 252 13.80 2.17 14.49
CA GLN A 252 13.29 2.17 13.12
C GLN A 252 14.15 1.31 12.20
N ALA A 253 15.48 1.48 12.24
CA ALA A 253 16.40 0.65 11.45
C ALA A 253 16.31 -0.84 11.81
N GLN A 254 16.02 -1.17 13.08
CA GLN A 254 15.78 -2.56 13.49
C GLN A 254 14.45 -3.09 12.92
N SER A 255 13.38 -2.29 12.98
CA SER A 255 12.09 -2.64 12.39
C SER A 255 12.21 -2.94 10.89
N GLU A 256 12.89 -2.05 10.14
CA GLU A 256 13.13 -2.21 8.71
C GLU A 256 13.89 -3.51 8.39
N ARG A 257 14.90 -3.88 9.19
CA ARG A 257 15.63 -5.15 9.02
C ARG A 257 14.75 -6.39 9.22
N GLU A 258 13.86 -6.39 10.21
CA GLU A 258 12.97 -7.52 10.46
C GLU A 258 11.89 -7.64 9.38
N VAL A 259 11.36 -6.52 8.89
CA VAL A 259 10.43 -6.49 7.76
C VAL A 259 11.11 -6.96 6.48
N GLU A 260 12.31 -6.46 6.18
CA GLU A 260 13.11 -6.91 5.02
C GLU A 260 13.27 -8.43 5.02
N LYS A 261 13.59 -9.02 6.19
CA LYS A 261 13.77 -10.46 6.33
C LYS A 261 12.51 -11.23 5.94
N ARG A 262 11.31 -10.74 6.31
CA ARG A 262 10.03 -11.37 5.93
C ARG A 262 9.75 -11.26 4.44
N PHE A 263 9.94 -10.09 3.86
CA PHE A 263 9.77 -9.90 2.41
C PHE A 263 10.75 -10.76 1.61
N ARG A 264 12.02 -10.83 2.02
CA ARG A 264 12.99 -11.73 1.39
C ARG A 264 12.55 -13.18 1.48
N GLN A 265 12.15 -13.67 2.66
CA GLN A 265 11.67 -15.04 2.83
C GLN A 265 10.54 -15.37 1.86
N PHE A 266 9.58 -14.46 1.71
CA PHE A 266 8.50 -14.62 0.75
C PHE A 266 9.00 -14.68 -0.69
N LEU A 267 9.84 -13.74 -1.13
CA LEU A 267 10.36 -13.71 -2.50
C LEU A 267 11.14 -14.97 -2.88
N HIS A 268 11.89 -15.55 -1.93
CA HIS A 268 12.57 -16.83 -2.17
C HIS A 268 11.58 -17.99 -2.38
N SER A 269 10.44 -17.97 -1.69
CA SER A 269 9.38 -18.98 -1.82
C SER A 269 8.42 -18.74 -2.98
N GLN A 270 8.23 -17.48 -3.38
CA GLN A 270 7.28 -17.10 -4.43
C GLN A 270 7.72 -17.69 -5.78
N SER A 271 9.01 -17.57 -6.10
CA SER A 271 9.60 -18.06 -7.35
C SER A 271 9.49 -19.58 -7.50
N SER A 272 9.51 -20.33 -6.40
CA SER A 272 9.39 -21.79 -6.42
C SER A 272 7.95 -22.30 -6.42
N LEU A 273 7.00 -21.50 -5.92
CA LEU A 273 5.59 -21.88 -5.77
C LEU A 273 4.65 -21.24 -6.81
N GLY A 274 5.16 -20.31 -7.64
CA GLY A 274 4.35 -19.64 -8.67
C GLY A 274 3.24 -18.75 -8.11
N LEU A 275 3.43 -18.18 -6.92
CA LEU A 275 2.40 -17.39 -6.25
C LEU A 275 2.27 -15.98 -6.85
N GLU A 276 1.04 -15.51 -7.07
CA GLU A 276 0.75 -14.13 -7.50
C GLU A 276 0.98 -13.10 -6.38
N GLY A 277 1.02 -13.54 -5.12
CA GLY A 277 1.25 -12.70 -3.94
C GLY A 277 1.22 -13.51 -2.64
N PRO A 278 1.42 -12.87 -1.48
CA PRO A 278 1.31 -13.52 -0.18
C PRO A 278 -0.12 -14.01 0.09
N LEU A 279 -0.25 -15.13 0.80
CA LEU A 279 -1.54 -15.78 1.06
C LEU A 279 -1.99 -15.61 2.51
N LEU A 280 -3.31 -15.52 2.70
CA LEU A 280 -3.98 -15.52 3.98
C LEU A 280 -4.20 -16.96 4.46
N ASN A 281 -3.71 -17.29 5.66
CA ASN A 281 -3.87 -18.58 6.32
C ASN A 281 -5.24 -18.70 7.00
N ARG A 282 -6.31 -18.54 6.22
CA ARG A 282 -7.71 -18.44 6.70
C ARG A 282 -8.07 -19.52 7.71
N ASP A 283 -7.87 -20.80 7.38
CA ASP A 283 -8.26 -21.93 8.22
C ASP A 283 -7.55 -21.91 9.58
N LYS A 284 -6.28 -21.52 9.62
CA LYS A 284 -5.51 -21.38 10.87
C LYS A 284 -6.07 -20.27 11.73
N HIS A 285 -6.47 -19.15 11.12
CA HIS A 285 -7.06 -18.02 11.83
C HIS A 285 -8.43 -18.38 12.39
N VAL A 286 -9.29 -19.04 11.61
CA VAL A 286 -10.59 -19.54 12.07
C VAL A 286 -10.42 -20.51 13.24
N ALA A 287 -9.53 -21.49 13.13
CA ALA A 287 -9.25 -22.44 14.20
C ALA A 287 -8.74 -21.76 15.48
N TYR A 288 -7.84 -20.79 15.35
CA TYR A 288 -7.34 -19.97 16.46
C TYR A 288 -8.48 -19.23 17.17
N LEU A 289 -9.32 -18.54 16.41
CA LEU A 289 -10.43 -17.73 16.91
C LEU A 289 -11.49 -18.56 17.62
N LEU A 290 -11.93 -19.67 17.02
CA LEU A 290 -12.93 -20.56 17.60
C LEU A 290 -12.42 -21.23 18.90
N LYS A 291 -11.13 -21.59 18.95
CA LYS A 291 -10.49 -22.09 20.16
C LYS A 291 -10.49 -21.03 21.26
N SER A 292 -10.05 -19.81 20.93
CA SER A 292 -9.98 -18.68 21.86
C SER A 292 -11.34 -18.23 22.40
N LEU A 293 -12.42 -18.46 21.64
CA LEU A 293 -13.79 -18.13 22.08
C LEU A 293 -14.25 -19.00 23.25
N ARG A 294 -13.71 -20.22 23.37
CA ARG A 294 -14.06 -21.19 24.41
C ARG A 294 -13.06 -21.18 25.57
N HIS A 295 -11.77 -21.08 25.26
CA HIS A 295 -10.72 -21.19 26.27
C HIS A 295 -9.57 -20.23 25.99
N LEU A 296 -9.16 -19.51 27.02
CA LEU A 296 -8.01 -18.61 27.00
C LEU A 296 -6.99 -19.08 28.05
N PRO A 297 -5.68 -19.02 27.73
CA PRO A 297 -4.64 -19.38 28.68
C PRO A 297 -4.52 -18.33 29.80
N GLU A 298 -3.96 -18.74 30.94
CA GLU A 298 -3.69 -17.88 32.11
C GLU A 298 -2.89 -16.61 31.77
N SER A 299 -2.04 -16.67 30.73
CA SER A 299 -1.30 -15.51 30.24
C SER A 299 -2.18 -14.34 29.77
N GLN A 300 -3.48 -14.56 29.56
CA GLN A 300 -4.45 -13.54 29.19
C GLN A 300 -5.19 -12.92 30.40
N GLN A 301 -4.79 -13.23 31.63
CA GLN A 301 -5.43 -12.69 32.85
C GLN A 301 -5.47 -11.16 32.90
N ALA A 302 -4.49 -10.48 32.26
CA ALA A 302 -4.47 -9.02 32.16
C ALA A 302 -5.68 -8.45 31.40
N LEU A 303 -6.42 -9.28 30.66
CA LEU A 303 -7.62 -8.91 29.90
C LEU A 303 -8.92 -9.37 30.59
N ASP A 304 -8.89 -9.77 31.86
CA ASP A 304 -10.12 -10.18 32.58
C ASP A 304 -11.14 -9.03 32.70
N ALA A 305 -10.67 -7.78 32.75
CA ALA A 305 -11.51 -6.57 32.68
C ALA A 305 -11.81 -6.12 31.23
N SER A 306 -11.57 -6.98 30.24
CA SER A 306 -11.76 -6.69 28.81
C SER A 306 -12.38 -7.87 28.07
N ARG A 307 -13.13 -8.73 28.74
CA ARG A 307 -13.70 -9.94 28.11
C ARG A 307 -14.71 -9.63 27.00
N PRO A 308 -15.57 -8.59 27.07
CA PRO A 308 -16.35 -8.16 25.92
C PRO A 308 -15.51 -7.77 24.71
N TRP A 309 -14.30 -7.21 24.90
CA TRP A 309 -13.36 -6.97 23.80
C TRP A 309 -12.91 -8.26 23.14
N LEU A 310 -12.62 -9.31 23.91
CA LEU A 310 -12.24 -10.61 23.37
C LEU A 310 -13.36 -11.18 22.50
N ILE A 311 -14.62 -11.09 22.95
CA ILE A 311 -15.79 -11.50 22.16
C ILE A 311 -15.90 -10.68 20.88
N TYR A 312 -15.80 -9.35 20.96
CA TYR A 312 -15.87 -8.48 19.79
C TYR A 312 -14.75 -8.78 18.79
N TRP A 313 -13.50 -8.84 19.24
CA TRP A 313 -12.35 -9.11 18.38
C TRP A 313 -12.48 -10.45 17.67
N ILE A 314 -12.96 -11.48 18.39
CA ILE A 314 -13.18 -12.80 17.81
C ILE A 314 -14.31 -12.78 16.78
N THR A 315 -15.49 -12.28 17.18
CA THR A 315 -16.69 -12.29 16.33
C THR A 315 -16.51 -11.44 15.07
N GLN A 316 -15.86 -10.28 15.18
CA GLN A 316 -15.54 -9.45 14.01
C GLN A 316 -14.54 -10.14 13.09
N SER A 317 -13.52 -10.79 13.63
CA SER A 317 -12.53 -11.53 12.83
C SER A 317 -13.18 -12.70 12.09
N LEU A 318 -14.04 -13.47 12.76
CA LEU A 318 -14.78 -14.58 12.15
C LEU A 318 -15.72 -14.08 11.06
N TYR A 319 -16.44 -12.98 11.31
CA TYR A 319 -17.26 -12.32 10.29
C TYR A 319 -16.41 -11.96 9.05
N LEU A 320 -15.28 -11.28 9.22
CA LEU A 320 -14.41 -10.89 8.10
C LEU A 320 -13.88 -12.09 7.30
N LEU A 321 -13.63 -13.21 7.99
CA LEU A 321 -13.19 -14.46 7.38
C LEU A 321 -14.33 -15.27 6.75
N ASP A 322 -15.55 -14.75 6.77
CA ASP A 322 -16.78 -15.39 6.28
C ASP A 322 -17.16 -16.68 7.03
N GLU A 323 -16.80 -16.76 8.31
CA GLU A 323 -17.13 -17.91 9.18
C GLU A 323 -18.43 -17.65 9.95
N GLN A 324 -19.35 -18.62 9.92
CA GLN A 324 -20.64 -18.53 10.61
C GLN A 324 -20.58 -19.16 12.00
N LEU A 325 -21.17 -18.49 12.98
CA LEU A 325 -21.30 -19.02 14.34
C LEU A 325 -22.53 -19.93 14.45
N SER A 326 -22.41 -21.01 15.22
CA SER A 326 -23.56 -21.86 15.54
C SER A 326 -24.52 -21.16 16.50
N ASP A 327 -25.81 -21.52 16.43
CA ASP A 327 -26.83 -20.99 17.34
C ASP A 327 -26.48 -21.20 18.82
N SER A 328 -25.82 -22.33 19.15
CA SER A 328 -25.33 -22.58 20.50
C SER A 328 -24.29 -21.54 20.93
N LEU A 329 -23.32 -21.21 20.07
CA LEU A 329 -22.33 -20.18 20.34
C LEU A 329 -22.96 -18.79 20.49
N ILE A 330 -23.90 -18.46 19.61
CA ILE A 330 -24.66 -17.20 19.67
C ILE A 330 -25.38 -17.08 21.03
N ASN A 331 -26.03 -18.15 21.48
CA ASN A 331 -26.71 -18.21 22.77
C ASN A 331 -25.75 -18.03 23.95
N ASP A 332 -24.59 -18.68 23.92
CA ASP A 332 -23.57 -18.56 24.96
C ASP A 332 -23.02 -17.13 25.06
N ILE A 333 -22.74 -16.50 23.91
CA ILE A 333 -22.28 -15.11 23.84
C ILE A 333 -23.33 -14.17 24.41
N CYS A 334 -24.60 -14.30 23.98
CA CYS A 334 -25.70 -13.48 24.51
C CYS A 334 -25.83 -13.65 26.03
N GLY A 335 -25.79 -14.89 26.52
CA GLY A 335 -25.87 -15.18 27.95
C GLY A 335 -24.68 -14.61 28.75
N PHE A 336 -23.47 -14.67 28.20
CA PHE A 336 -22.28 -14.09 28.80
C PHE A 336 -22.38 -12.56 28.87
N LEU A 337 -22.69 -11.90 27.75
CA LEU A 337 -22.79 -10.43 27.70
C LEU A 337 -23.95 -9.91 28.56
N THR A 338 -25.05 -10.67 28.69
CA THR A 338 -26.13 -10.36 29.65
C THR A 338 -25.59 -10.29 31.08
N ARG A 339 -24.70 -11.21 31.49
CA ARG A 339 -24.08 -11.19 32.83
C ARG A 339 -23.06 -10.06 33.00
N CYS A 340 -22.49 -9.55 31.91
CA CYS A 340 -21.61 -8.38 31.92
C CYS A 340 -22.39 -7.06 31.90
N GLN A 341 -23.68 -7.06 31.58
CA GLN A 341 -24.48 -5.84 31.58
C GLN A 341 -24.73 -5.40 33.02
N HIS A 342 -24.39 -4.14 33.32
CA HIS A 342 -24.52 -3.60 34.66
C HIS A 342 -25.98 -3.24 34.95
N PRO A 343 -26.51 -3.48 36.17
CA PRO A 343 -27.91 -3.22 36.49
C PRO A 343 -28.38 -1.77 36.32
N ALA A 344 -27.45 -0.81 36.33
CA ALA A 344 -27.71 0.62 36.11
C ALA A 344 -27.53 1.09 34.65
N GLY A 345 -27.09 0.21 33.74
CA GLY A 345 -26.81 0.54 32.34
C GLY A 345 -25.34 0.40 31.97
N GLY A 346 -25.08 0.17 30.68
CA GLY A 346 -23.74 -0.15 30.17
C GLY A 346 -23.29 -1.59 30.46
N PHE A 347 -22.10 -1.95 29.98
CA PHE A 347 -21.47 -3.25 30.22
C PHE A 347 -20.14 -3.07 30.93
N GLY A 348 -19.81 -3.98 31.84
CA GLY A 348 -18.50 -4.07 32.48
C GLY A 348 -17.54 -5.00 31.73
N GLY A 349 -16.28 -5.00 32.16
CA GLY A 349 -15.20 -5.82 31.59
C GLY A 349 -15.38 -7.33 31.79
N GLY A 350 -16.25 -7.73 32.71
CA GLY A 350 -16.64 -9.09 33.02
C GLY A 350 -17.86 -9.11 33.96
N PRO A 351 -18.44 -10.29 34.25
CA PRO A 351 -19.60 -10.38 35.13
C PRO A 351 -19.37 -9.75 36.50
N GLY A 352 -20.28 -8.88 36.93
CA GLY A 352 -20.21 -8.18 38.22
C GLY A 352 -19.26 -6.98 38.29
N GLN A 353 -18.55 -6.66 37.21
CA GLN A 353 -17.72 -5.46 37.15
C GLN A 353 -18.56 -4.19 36.88
N ILE A 354 -18.02 -3.03 37.25
CA ILE A 354 -18.64 -1.73 36.96
C ILE A 354 -18.78 -1.50 35.46
N ALA A 355 -19.80 -0.74 35.06
CA ALA A 355 -19.99 -0.36 33.66
C ALA A 355 -18.85 0.55 33.17
N HIS A 356 -18.39 0.30 31.95
CA HIS A 356 -17.32 1.05 31.32
C HIS A 356 -17.56 1.15 29.81
N LEU A 357 -17.25 2.29 29.19
CA LEU A 357 -17.58 2.60 27.79
C LEU A 357 -16.85 1.70 26.80
N ALA A 358 -15.56 1.39 27.04
CA ALA A 358 -14.81 0.45 26.21
C ALA A 358 -15.46 -0.95 26.10
N PRO A 359 -15.74 -1.70 27.19
CA PRO A 359 -16.47 -2.97 27.08
C PRO A 359 -17.94 -2.78 26.67
N THR A 360 -18.56 -1.63 26.90
CA THR A 360 -19.90 -1.30 26.35
C THR A 360 -19.88 -1.25 24.83
N TYR A 361 -18.94 -0.53 24.23
CA TYR A 361 -18.72 -0.52 22.78
C TYR A 361 -18.50 -1.93 22.24
N ALA A 362 -17.60 -2.69 22.87
CA ALA A 362 -17.30 -4.05 22.44
C ALA A 362 -18.52 -4.98 22.53
N ALA A 363 -19.28 -4.93 23.64
CA ALA A 363 -20.47 -5.74 23.82
C ALA A 363 -21.57 -5.41 22.78
N VAL A 364 -21.84 -4.12 22.55
CA VAL A 364 -22.83 -3.67 21.56
C VAL A 364 -22.45 -4.11 20.15
N ASN A 365 -21.19 -3.90 19.74
CA ASN A 365 -20.71 -4.33 18.44
C ASN A 365 -20.77 -5.86 18.29
N ALA A 366 -20.34 -6.61 19.31
CA ALA A 366 -20.44 -8.07 19.31
C ALA A 366 -21.89 -8.54 19.12
N LEU A 367 -22.85 -7.96 19.84
CA LEU A 367 -24.28 -8.29 19.69
C LEU A 367 -24.81 -7.93 18.31
N CYS A 368 -24.37 -6.80 17.73
CA CYS A 368 -24.74 -6.41 16.37
C CYS A 368 -24.25 -7.41 15.32
N LEU A 369 -23.03 -7.95 15.49
CA LEU A 369 -22.44 -8.95 14.61
C LEU A 369 -23.20 -10.28 14.59
N LEU A 370 -23.90 -10.64 15.68
CA LEU A 370 -24.67 -11.88 15.75
C LEU A 370 -25.95 -11.86 14.88
N ARG A 371 -26.40 -10.68 14.44
CA ARG A 371 -27.58 -10.47 13.56
C ARG A 371 -28.82 -11.31 13.98
N SER A 372 -29.11 -11.35 15.27
CA SER A 372 -30.26 -12.07 15.81
C SER A 372 -31.08 -11.19 16.73
N GLU A 373 -32.41 -11.37 16.72
CA GLU A 373 -33.30 -10.62 17.61
C GLU A 373 -32.91 -10.83 19.09
N LYS A 374 -32.55 -12.05 19.48
CA LYS A 374 -32.12 -12.35 20.85
C LYS A 374 -30.90 -11.51 21.26
N ALA A 375 -29.92 -11.35 20.37
CA ALA A 375 -28.75 -10.52 20.64
C ALA A 375 -29.14 -9.05 20.82
N TYR A 376 -30.04 -8.54 19.99
CA TYR A 376 -30.52 -7.17 20.11
C TYR A 376 -31.29 -6.92 21.41
N GLN A 377 -32.05 -7.91 21.90
CA GLN A 377 -32.81 -7.82 23.16
C GLN A 377 -31.92 -7.80 24.41
N VAL A 378 -30.64 -8.19 24.33
CA VAL A 378 -29.71 -8.11 25.47
C VAL A 378 -29.48 -6.67 25.91
N ILE A 379 -29.58 -5.68 25.01
CA ILE A 379 -29.25 -4.29 25.30
C ILE A 379 -30.43 -3.59 25.99
N ASP A 380 -30.30 -3.27 27.28
CA ASP A 380 -31.24 -2.37 27.97
C ASP A 380 -30.96 -0.92 27.57
N ARG A 381 -31.64 -0.46 26.52
CA ARG A 381 -31.46 0.89 25.93
C ARG A 381 -31.81 2.02 26.89
N LYS A 382 -32.84 1.84 27.74
CA LYS A 382 -33.27 2.87 28.71
C LYS A 382 -32.18 3.11 29.73
N LYS A 383 -31.65 2.03 30.29
CA LYS A 383 -30.56 2.12 31.26
C LYS A 383 -29.25 2.56 30.62
N LEU A 384 -28.96 2.12 29.39
CA LEU A 384 -27.81 2.60 28.64
C LEU A 384 -27.85 4.12 28.47
N SER A 385 -28.96 4.69 27.99
CA SER A 385 -29.15 6.14 27.87
C SER A 385 -29.00 6.85 29.22
N ALA A 386 -29.64 6.33 30.28
CA ALA A 386 -29.55 6.91 31.62
C ALA A 386 -28.10 6.92 32.16
N TRP A 387 -27.35 5.82 31.98
CA TRP A 387 -25.97 5.72 32.42
C TRP A 387 -25.01 6.62 31.64
N LEU A 388 -25.18 6.73 30.31
CA LEU A 388 -24.35 7.63 29.49
C LEU A 388 -24.43 9.08 29.98
N LYS A 389 -25.59 9.53 30.48
CA LYS A 389 -25.74 10.85 31.09
C LYS A 389 -24.92 11.03 32.37
N THR A 390 -24.72 9.98 33.15
CA THR A 390 -23.97 10.06 34.42
C THR A 390 -22.47 10.21 34.23
N ILE A 391 -21.94 9.83 33.07
CA ILE A 391 -20.51 9.89 32.73
C ILE A 391 -20.20 10.98 31.69
N ARG A 392 -21.21 11.78 31.32
CA ARG A 392 -21.06 12.92 30.42
C ARG A 392 -20.72 14.17 31.22
N ASP A 393 -19.68 14.88 30.82
CA ASP A 393 -19.34 16.18 31.38
C ASP A 393 -20.38 17.24 30.96
N PRO A 394 -21.05 17.91 31.91
CA PRO A 394 -22.11 18.86 31.60
C PRO A 394 -21.61 20.15 30.94
N LEU A 395 -20.34 20.52 31.14
CA LEU A 395 -19.77 21.79 30.70
C LEU A 395 -19.26 21.69 29.27
N ASN A 396 -18.37 20.73 29.00
CA ASN A 396 -17.69 20.63 27.70
C ASN A 396 -18.29 19.53 26.80
N GLY A 397 -19.12 18.63 27.32
CA GLY A 397 -19.73 17.55 26.54
C GLY A 397 -18.83 16.35 26.25
N SER A 398 -17.65 16.25 26.88
CA SER A 398 -16.81 15.05 26.85
C SER A 398 -17.46 13.93 27.69
N PHE A 399 -16.91 12.72 27.58
CA PHE A 399 -17.35 11.57 28.36
C PHE A 399 -16.16 10.99 29.14
N SER A 400 -16.40 10.57 30.37
CA SER A 400 -15.50 9.68 31.10
C SER A 400 -15.76 8.23 30.71
N LEU A 401 -14.71 7.40 30.69
CA LEU A 401 -14.81 5.98 30.33
C LEU A 401 -15.68 5.17 31.30
N HIS A 402 -15.75 5.57 32.56
CA HIS A 402 -16.70 5.08 33.56
C HIS A 402 -16.94 6.19 34.59
N LEU A 403 -17.82 5.95 35.57
CA LEU A 403 -18.03 6.89 36.68
C LEU A 403 -16.69 7.12 37.41
N ASP A 404 -16.28 8.37 37.55
CA ASP A 404 -14.99 8.79 38.13
C ASP A 404 -13.74 8.29 37.38
N GLY A 405 -13.90 7.81 36.14
CA GLY A 405 -12.81 7.35 35.28
C GLY A 405 -12.17 8.46 34.44
N GLU A 406 -11.18 8.10 33.62
CA GLU A 406 -10.52 9.04 32.73
C GLU A 406 -11.44 9.52 31.61
N SER A 407 -11.26 10.77 31.18
CA SER A 407 -12.00 11.38 30.06
C SER A 407 -11.04 11.62 28.90
N ASP A 408 -11.27 10.91 27.80
CA ASP A 408 -10.59 11.13 26.53
C ASP A 408 -11.50 10.78 25.34
N ILE A 409 -11.00 11.02 24.14
CA ILE A 409 -11.76 10.90 22.90
C ILE A 409 -12.28 9.47 22.63
N ARG A 410 -11.70 8.42 23.26
CA ARG A 410 -12.21 7.05 23.18
C ARG A 410 -13.60 6.95 23.79
N ALA A 411 -13.80 7.57 24.95
CA ALA A 411 -15.10 7.58 25.63
C ALA A 411 -16.16 8.19 24.73
N THR A 412 -15.84 9.32 24.12
CA THR A 412 -16.76 10.05 23.25
C THR A 412 -17.15 9.22 22.02
N TYR A 413 -16.18 8.60 21.35
CA TYR A 413 -16.46 7.70 20.23
C TYR A 413 -17.27 6.47 20.65
N CYS A 414 -16.92 5.83 21.77
CA CYS A 414 -17.67 4.68 22.28
C CYS A 414 -19.13 5.07 22.55
N ALA A 415 -19.37 6.20 23.21
CA ALA A 415 -20.70 6.71 23.50
C ALA A 415 -21.48 7.02 22.21
N ALA A 416 -20.88 7.75 21.27
CA ALA A 416 -21.50 8.10 19.99
C ALA A 416 -21.83 6.85 19.15
N SER A 417 -20.91 5.89 19.10
CA SER A 417 -21.09 4.62 18.38
C SER A 417 -22.28 3.83 18.93
N VAL A 418 -22.29 3.54 20.24
CA VAL A 418 -23.37 2.72 20.83
C VAL A 418 -24.71 3.45 20.82
N ALA A 419 -24.72 4.77 21.04
CA ALA A 419 -25.95 5.55 20.98
C ALA A 419 -26.56 5.55 19.56
N THR A 420 -25.72 5.57 18.53
CA THR A 420 -26.14 5.52 17.13
C THR A 420 -26.65 4.13 16.76
N LEU A 421 -25.87 3.07 17.03
CA LEU A 421 -26.28 1.69 16.73
C LEU A 421 -27.57 1.31 17.46
N CYS A 422 -27.71 1.72 18.73
CA CYS A 422 -28.88 1.44 19.55
C CYS A 422 -30.04 2.42 19.34
N GLN A 423 -29.92 3.38 18.41
CA GLN A 423 -30.94 4.39 18.09
C GLN A 423 -31.52 5.04 19.36
N LEU A 424 -30.66 5.57 20.24
CA LEU A 424 -31.13 6.27 21.44
C LEU A 424 -31.86 7.57 21.04
N GLU A 425 -33.01 7.84 21.65
CA GLU A 425 -33.87 8.97 21.27
C GLU A 425 -33.32 10.33 21.68
N ASP A 426 -32.53 10.38 22.76
CA ASP A 426 -32.03 11.61 23.37
C ASP A 426 -30.64 12.03 22.89
N ARG A 427 -30.18 11.50 21.73
CA ARG A 427 -28.85 11.76 21.16
C ARG A 427 -28.52 13.26 21.06
N ASN A 428 -29.47 14.09 20.64
CA ASN A 428 -29.22 15.53 20.47
C ASN A 428 -28.84 16.21 21.79
N GLU A 429 -29.50 15.87 22.89
CA GLU A 429 -29.17 16.42 24.20
C GLU A 429 -27.93 15.74 24.78
N LEU A 430 -27.81 14.41 24.59
CA LEU A 430 -26.69 13.63 25.08
C LEU A 430 -25.35 14.09 24.49
N PHE A 431 -25.30 14.55 23.23
CA PHE A 431 -24.06 14.98 22.58
C PHE A 431 -23.93 16.49 22.38
N LYS A 432 -24.71 17.28 23.12
CA LYS A 432 -24.56 18.74 23.14
C LYS A 432 -23.12 19.13 23.49
N ASN A 433 -22.52 20.08 22.77
CA ASN A 433 -21.13 20.55 22.93
C ASN A 433 -20.02 19.51 22.65
N THR A 434 -20.37 18.23 22.43
CA THR A 434 -19.38 17.17 22.24
C THR A 434 -18.53 17.38 20.99
N ALA A 435 -19.12 17.88 19.90
CA ALA A 435 -18.40 18.11 18.65
C ALA A 435 -17.32 19.19 18.81
N GLU A 436 -17.61 20.25 19.55
CA GLU A 436 -16.68 21.35 19.85
C GLU A 436 -15.51 20.86 20.70
N TRP A 437 -15.78 20.03 21.73
CA TRP A 437 -14.71 19.42 22.52
C TRP A 437 -13.84 18.47 21.68
N VAL A 438 -14.44 17.61 20.86
CA VAL A 438 -13.71 16.72 19.95
C VAL A 438 -12.85 17.51 18.95
N ALA A 439 -13.39 18.58 18.37
CA ALA A 439 -12.66 19.44 17.45
C ALA A 439 -11.43 20.07 18.12
N SER A 440 -11.54 20.45 19.40
CA SER A 440 -10.42 21.01 20.18
C SER A 440 -9.30 20.00 20.46
N CYS A 441 -9.53 18.70 20.22
CA CYS A 441 -8.50 17.67 20.27
C CYS A 441 -7.68 17.56 18.96
N GLN A 442 -8.07 18.24 17.88
CA GLN A 442 -7.27 18.29 16.66
C GLN A 442 -5.98 19.08 16.91
N THR A 443 -4.83 18.51 16.54
CA THR A 443 -3.52 19.06 16.86
C THR A 443 -2.93 19.83 15.68
N TYR A 444 -1.84 20.56 15.92
CA TYR A 444 -1.06 21.22 14.87
C TYR A 444 -0.53 20.26 13.80
N GLU A 445 -0.40 18.97 14.12
CA GLU A 445 0.06 17.97 13.15
C GLU A 445 -1.02 17.62 12.13
N GLY A 446 -2.30 17.83 12.47
CA GLY A 446 -3.50 17.57 11.66
C GLY A 446 -4.37 16.42 12.18
N GLY A 447 -3.80 15.45 12.91
CA GLY A 447 -4.56 14.39 13.58
C GLY A 447 -5.17 14.83 14.92
N PHE A 448 -5.76 13.90 15.67
CA PHE A 448 -6.35 14.17 16.99
C PHE A 448 -5.55 13.53 18.11
N GLY A 449 -5.43 14.24 19.23
CA GLY A 449 -4.94 13.72 20.50
C GLY A 449 -6.04 13.13 21.38
N ALA A 450 -5.64 12.52 22.51
CA ALA A 450 -6.57 11.96 23.49
C ALA A 450 -7.51 13.03 24.07
N CYS A 451 -6.95 14.21 24.31
CA CYS A 451 -7.58 15.41 24.83
C CYS A 451 -6.87 16.63 24.23
N PRO A 452 -7.40 17.86 24.42
CA PRO A 452 -6.77 19.07 23.89
C PRO A 452 -5.32 19.23 24.36
N GLY A 453 -4.42 19.47 23.41
CA GLY A 453 -2.98 19.61 23.66
C GLY A 453 -2.17 18.32 23.67
N ALA A 454 -2.80 17.14 23.58
CA ALA A 454 -2.10 15.87 23.42
C ALA A 454 -1.57 15.66 21.98
N GLU A 455 -0.55 14.83 21.82
CA GLU A 455 0.04 14.45 20.52
C GLU A 455 -0.99 13.74 19.61
N ALA A 456 -0.94 13.98 18.30
CA ALA A 456 -1.85 13.31 17.37
C ALA A 456 -1.56 11.81 17.28
N HIS A 457 -2.58 10.97 17.35
CA HIS A 457 -2.43 9.51 17.39
C HIS A 457 -3.50 8.78 16.58
N GLY A 458 -3.14 7.73 15.83
CA GLY A 458 -4.03 7.03 14.90
C GLY A 458 -5.37 6.62 15.52
N GLY A 459 -5.33 5.93 16.65
CA GLY A 459 -6.55 5.54 17.37
C GLY A 459 -7.41 6.73 17.83
N TYR A 460 -6.81 7.82 18.30
CA TYR A 460 -7.54 9.01 18.72
C TYR A 460 -8.06 9.82 17.53
N SER A 461 -7.29 9.93 16.45
CA SER A 461 -7.72 10.50 15.16
C SER A 461 -8.93 9.78 14.61
N PHE A 462 -8.94 8.44 14.63
CA PHE A 462 -10.12 7.66 14.26
C PHE A 462 -11.32 8.00 15.15
N CYS A 463 -11.16 7.87 16.48
CA CYS A 463 -12.25 8.14 17.43
C CYS A 463 -12.81 9.55 17.25
N GLY A 464 -11.94 10.56 17.10
CA GLY A 464 -12.33 11.95 16.92
C GLY A 464 -13.10 12.17 15.63
N TYR A 465 -12.52 11.81 14.49
CA TYR A 465 -13.15 12.05 13.20
C TYR A 465 -14.42 11.21 13.01
N ALA A 466 -14.42 9.93 13.41
CA ALA A 466 -15.61 9.09 13.38
C ALA A 466 -16.73 9.65 14.28
N THR A 467 -16.40 10.19 15.45
CA THR A 467 -17.38 10.89 16.31
C THR A 467 -17.99 12.08 15.59
N LEU A 468 -17.17 12.94 14.99
CA LEU A 468 -17.70 14.11 14.27
C LEU A 468 -18.65 13.70 13.14
N ILE A 469 -18.35 12.62 12.42
CA ILE A 469 -19.24 12.08 11.39
C ILE A 469 -20.54 11.54 12.00
N LEU A 470 -20.47 10.77 13.09
CA LEU A 470 -21.65 10.23 13.76
C LEU A 470 -22.59 11.31 14.33
N LEU A 471 -22.05 12.50 14.56
CA LEU A 471 -22.79 13.68 15.03
C LEU A 471 -23.20 14.63 13.90
N ASP A 472 -22.89 14.32 12.63
CA ASP A 472 -23.09 15.20 11.47
C ASP A 472 -22.42 16.59 11.64
N ARG A 473 -21.21 16.58 12.22
CA ARG A 473 -20.40 17.78 12.54
C ARG A 473 -18.97 17.69 12.01
N GLU A 474 -18.69 16.87 11.00
CA GLU A 474 -17.37 16.71 10.38
C GLU A 474 -16.80 18.00 9.75
N SER A 475 -17.67 18.99 9.48
CA SER A 475 -17.28 20.28 8.93
C SER A 475 -16.45 21.15 9.87
N ILE A 476 -16.49 20.89 11.18
CA ILE A 476 -15.69 21.62 12.18
C ILE A 476 -14.20 21.25 12.16
N CYS A 477 -13.87 20.08 11.61
CA CYS A 477 -12.50 19.59 11.52
C CYS A 477 -11.78 20.21 10.31
N ASP A 478 -10.52 20.61 10.50
CA ASP A 478 -9.63 20.89 9.38
C ASP A 478 -9.25 19.56 8.70
N ARG A 479 -10.04 19.20 7.69
CA ARG A 479 -9.87 17.93 6.97
C ARG A 479 -8.64 17.88 6.10
N GLU A 480 -8.12 19.02 5.65
CA GLU A 480 -6.94 19.06 4.79
C GLU A 480 -5.70 18.66 5.60
N SER A 481 -5.52 19.24 6.79
CA SER A 481 -4.44 18.83 7.69
C SER A 481 -4.62 17.40 8.20
N LEU A 482 -5.86 16.95 8.46
CA LEU A 482 -6.13 15.56 8.81
C LEU A 482 -5.75 14.58 7.70
N LEU A 483 -6.11 14.87 6.44
CA LEU A 483 -5.76 14.05 5.30
C LEU A 483 -4.23 13.97 5.15
N ARG A 484 -3.56 15.12 5.15
CA ARG A 484 -2.10 15.21 5.11
C ARG A 484 -1.46 14.39 6.22
N TRP A 485 -1.95 14.53 7.46
CA TRP A 485 -1.44 13.79 8.60
C TRP A 485 -1.60 12.27 8.40
N THR A 486 -2.80 11.84 7.97
CA THR A 486 -3.18 10.44 7.80
C THR A 486 -2.32 9.76 6.73
N VAL A 487 -2.15 10.34 5.54
CA VAL A 487 -1.35 9.72 4.46
C VAL A 487 0.14 9.62 4.85
N ASN A 488 0.65 10.57 5.64
CA ASN A 488 2.04 10.55 6.15
C ASN A 488 2.26 9.55 7.30
N ARG A 489 1.24 8.79 7.70
CA ARG A 489 1.40 7.65 8.63
C ARG A 489 1.67 6.34 7.90
N GLN A 490 1.50 6.27 6.59
CA GLN A 490 1.93 5.10 5.84
C GLN A 490 3.47 5.08 5.73
N MET A 491 4.07 3.99 6.16
CA MET A 491 5.51 3.81 6.21
C MET A 491 6.04 3.50 4.81
N THR A 492 7.00 4.29 4.33
CA THR A 492 7.51 4.19 2.95
C THR A 492 8.26 2.90 2.67
N PHE A 493 8.90 2.31 3.69
CA PHE A 493 9.63 1.05 3.57
C PHE A 493 8.71 -0.13 3.87
N GLU A 494 8.06 -0.15 5.03
CA GLU A 494 7.31 -1.30 5.50
C GLU A 494 5.96 -1.49 4.80
N GLY A 495 5.35 -0.41 4.29
CA GLY A 495 4.02 -0.41 3.66
C GLY A 495 2.84 -0.31 4.63
N GLY A 496 3.02 -0.76 5.89
CA GLY A 496 2.04 -0.60 6.97
C GLY A 496 1.96 0.83 7.53
N PHE A 497 1.23 1.02 8.63
CA PHE A 497 1.02 2.33 9.24
C PHE A 497 1.69 2.45 10.61
N GLN A 498 2.23 3.64 10.92
CA GLN A 498 2.60 4.03 12.29
C GLN A 498 1.47 4.81 12.95
N GLY A 499 1.33 4.67 14.27
CA GLY A 499 0.29 5.39 15.01
C GLY A 499 0.54 6.89 15.15
N ARG A 500 1.81 7.29 15.14
CA ARG A 500 2.27 8.66 15.42
C ARG A 500 3.57 8.94 14.69
N THR A 501 3.86 10.22 14.46
CA THR A 501 5.10 10.67 13.83
C THR A 501 6.32 10.09 14.57
N ASN A 502 7.30 9.57 13.82
CA ASN A 502 8.54 8.99 14.37
C ASN A 502 8.37 7.79 15.33
N LYS A 503 7.27 7.04 15.21
CA LYS A 503 7.08 5.74 15.88
C LYS A 503 7.08 4.59 14.89
N LEU A 504 7.26 3.37 15.38
CA LEU A 504 7.34 2.19 14.53
C LEU A 504 5.99 1.88 13.85
N VAL A 505 6.09 1.13 12.75
CA VAL A 505 4.94 0.48 12.12
C VAL A 505 4.27 -0.50 13.08
N ASP A 506 2.94 -0.60 13.01
CA ASP A 506 2.17 -1.59 13.77
C ASP A 506 0.88 -1.98 13.01
N GLY A 507 0.64 -3.28 12.92
CA GLY A 507 -0.47 -3.89 12.21
C GLY A 507 -1.86 -3.40 12.64
N CYS A 508 -2.06 -2.99 13.90
CA CYS A 508 -3.38 -2.50 14.33
C CYS A 508 -3.75 -1.15 13.70
N TYR A 509 -2.75 -0.32 13.32
CA TYR A 509 -3.01 0.94 12.61
C TYR A 509 -3.49 0.73 11.18
N SER A 510 -3.43 -0.51 10.67
CA SER A 510 -4.09 -0.86 9.42
C SER A 510 -5.58 -0.53 9.45
N PHE A 511 -6.24 -0.67 10.61
CA PHE A 511 -7.60 -0.18 10.79
C PHE A 511 -7.62 1.27 11.29
N TRP A 512 -6.96 1.57 12.42
CA TRP A 512 -7.12 2.88 13.07
C TRP A 512 -6.73 4.07 12.17
N VAL A 513 -5.64 3.94 11.42
CA VAL A 513 -5.25 4.97 10.44
C VAL A 513 -5.92 4.69 9.08
N GLY A 514 -5.93 3.42 8.65
CA GLY A 514 -6.48 3.05 7.35
C GLY A 514 -7.96 3.39 7.16
N ALA A 515 -8.77 3.37 8.23
CA ALA A 515 -10.19 3.73 8.18
C ALA A 515 -10.43 5.24 8.00
N LEU A 516 -9.49 6.11 8.37
CA LEU A 516 -9.64 7.56 8.16
C LEU A 516 -9.72 7.92 6.67
N LEU A 517 -9.00 7.19 5.82
CA LEU A 517 -8.89 7.46 4.39
C LEU A 517 -10.26 7.34 3.68
N PRO A 518 -10.99 6.21 3.73
CA PRO A 518 -12.32 6.13 3.12
C PRO A 518 -13.33 7.05 3.80
N LEU A 519 -13.19 7.38 5.09
CA LEU A 519 -14.07 8.35 5.75
C LEU A 519 -13.88 9.76 5.19
N ILE A 520 -12.64 10.23 5.04
CA ILE A 520 -12.32 11.53 4.47
C ILE A 520 -12.75 11.58 3.00
N GLU A 521 -12.40 10.56 2.23
CA GLU A 521 -12.68 10.50 0.80
C GLU A 521 -14.19 10.53 0.50
N ASN A 522 -15.00 9.78 1.25
CA ASN A 522 -16.45 9.74 1.06
C ASN A 522 -17.11 11.11 1.30
N ILE A 523 -16.58 11.91 2.22
CA ILE A 523 -17.08 13.27 2.49
C ILE A 523 -16.69 14.23 1.38
N GLU A 524 -15.44 14.17 0.90
CA GLU A 524 -14.99 15.03 -0.19
C GLU A 524 -15.75 14.73 -1.51
N ARG A 525 -16.16 13.48 -1.73
CA ARG A 525 -17.02 13.09 -2.86
C ARG A 525 -18.46 13.63 -2.78
N ARG A 526 -18.97 13.96 -1.58
CA ARG A 526 -20.34 14.48 -1.38
C ARG A 526 -20.46 15.98 -1.67
N LYS A 527 -19.34 16.71 -1.83
CA LYS A 527 -19.39 18.14 -2.17
C LYS A 527 -19.90 18.31 -3.62
N PRO A 528 -20.87 19.21 -3.87
CA PRO A 528 -21.28 19.55 -5.23
C PRO A 528 -20.06 20.08 -6.01
N MET A 529 -19.96 19.73 -7.29
CA MET A 529 -18.88 20.22 -8.16
C MET A 529 -18.76 21.74 -8.03
N ARG A 530 -17.59 22.23 -7.61
CA ARG A 530 -17.27 23.64 -7.83
C ARG A 530 -17.19 23.84 -9.34
N ASN A 531 -17.99 24.76 -9.87
CA ASN A 531 -18.09 25.09 -11.30
C ASN A 531 -16.78 25.60 -11.94
N ASP A 532 -15.65 25.60 -11.23
CA ASP A 532 -14.44 26.35 -11.60
C ASP A 532 -13.13 25.56 -11.49
N GLN A 533 -13.19 24.22 -11.49
CA GLN A 533 -11.99 23.40 -11.64
C GLN A 533 -12.19 22.34 -12.71
N ASN A 534 -11.25 22.31 -13.64
CA ASN A 534 -11.14 21.36 -14.74
C ASN A 534 -11.50 19.95 -14.26
N VAL A 535 -12.35 19.27 -15.01
CA VAL A 535 -12.72 17.85 -14.83
C VAL A 535 -11.49 16.92 -14.83
N ASN A 536 -10.31 17.44 -15.21
CA ASN A 536 -9.01 16.76 -15.21
C ASN A 536 -8.27 16.72 -13.86
N ASP A 537 -8.76 17.41 -12.80
CA ASP A 537 -8.09 17.46 -11.48
C ASP A 537 -8.61 16.42 -10.47
N ARG A 538 -9.50 15.49 -10.88
CA ARG A 538 -9.71 14.29 -10.07
C ARG A 538 -8.43 13.47 -10.14
N HIS A 539 -7.63 13.51 -9.08
CA HIS A 539 -6.62 12.50 -8.84
C HIS A 539 -7.28 11.12 -8.97
N ASP A 540 -7.01 10.47 -10.08
CA ASP A 540 -7.22 9.05 -10.36
C ASP A 540 -6.29 8.16 -9.52
N GLY A 541 -5.40 8.78 -8.74
CA GLY A 541 -4.49 8.13 -7.81
C GLY A 541 -5.17 7.75 -6.50
N GLN A 542 -4.95 6.50 -6.06
CA GLN A 542 -5.23 6.08 -4.69
C GLN A 542 -4.51 7.02 -3.69
N LEU A 543 -5.20 7.45 -2.62
CA LEU A 543 -4.64 8.34 -1.58
C LEU A 543 -3.46 7.74 -0.82
N PHE A 544 -3.29 6.42 -0.90
CA PHE A 544 -2.25 5.64 -0.22
C PHE A 544 -1.98 4.35 -1.00
N ASN A 545 -0.87 3.68 -0.72
CA ASN A 545 -0.50 2.44 -1.40
C ASN A 545 -1.22 1.24 -0.77
N THR A 546 -2.36 0.86 -1.36
CA THR A 546 -3.21 -0.23 -0.87
C THR A 546 -2.51 -1.59 -0.93
N ILE A 547 -1.75 -1.87 -1.99
CA ILE A 547 -1.02 -3.14 -2.15
C ILE A 547 0.06 -3.28 -1.08
N ALA A 548 0.88 -2.25 -0.85
CA ALA A 548 1.94 -2.28 0.15
C ALA A 548 1.38 -2.52 1.57
N ALA A 549 0.22 -1.94 1.88
CA ALA A 549 -0.43 -2.18 3.17
C ALA A 549 -0.94 -3.63 3.32
N GLN A 550 -1.48 -4.22 2.24
CA GLN A 550 -1.89 -5.64 2.23
C GLN A 550 -0.69 -6.58 2.37
N GLU A 551 0.39 -6.31 1.63
CA GLU A 551 1.64 -7.07 1.71
C GLU A 551 2.22 -7.04 3.13
N TYR A 552 2.26 -5.87 3.77
CA TYR A 552 2.70 -5.73 5.15
C TYR A 552 1.88 -6.63 6.09
N VAL A 553 0.54 -6.53 6.05
CA VAL A 553 -0.32 -7.33 6.94
C VAL A 553 -0.12 -8.83 6.72
N LEU A 554 -0.07 -9.28 5.47
CA LEU A 554 0.03 -10.70 5.12
C LEU A 554 1.42 -11.29 5.38
N LEU A 555 2.50 -10.52 5.20
CA LEU A 555 3.89 -10.98 5.35
C LEU A 555 4.46 -10.76 6.74
N CYS A 556 4.10 -9.65 7.38
CA CYS A 556 4.76 -9.15 8.57
C CYS A 556 3.94 -9.34 9.84
N SER A 557 2.62 -9.23 9.76
CA SER A 557 1.74 -9.36 10.92
C SER A 557 1.11 -10.75 11.08
N GLN A 558 1.14 -11.60 10.05
CA GLN A 558 0.48 -12.91 10.08
C GLN A 558 1.27 -13.99 10.85
N GLY A 559 0.60 -14.69 11.77
CA GLY A 559 1.16 -15.82 12.51
C GLY A 559 1.11 -17.14 11.74
N ASN A 560 2.26 -17.62 11.24
CA ASN A 560 2.33 -18.81 10.38
C ASN A 560 2.08 -20.15 11.08
N GLN A 561 2.32 -20.25 12.39
CA GLN A 561 2.24 -21.53 13.13
C GLN A 561 0.91 -21.72 13.85
N THR A 562 0.42 -20.71 14.55
CA THR A 562 -0.72 -20.82 15.49
C THR A 562 -2.00 -20.16 15.01
N GLY A 563 -1.97 -19.41 13.90
CA GLY A 563 -3.04 -18.51 13.50
C GLY A 563 -3.03 -17.18 14.28
N GLY A 564 -3.87 -16.23 13.86
CA GLY A 564 -3.90 -14.85 14.37
C GLY A 564 -2.88 -13.92 13.72
N PHE A 565 -2.90 -12.66 14.17
CA PHE A 565 -1.96 -11.61 13.77
C PHE A 565 -1.27 -10.94 14.97
N SER A 566 -0.18 -10.22 14.70
CA SER A 566 0.62 -9.45 15.65
C SER A 566 0.83 -8.00 15.19
N ASP A 567 1.33 -7.16 16.09
CA ASP A 567 1.76 -5.79 15.84
C ASP A 567 2.81 -5.69 14.73
N ARG A 568 3.83 -6.56 14.76
CA ARG A 568 4.94 -6.55 13.79
C ARG A 568 5.52 -7.97 13.63
N PRO A 569 6.52 -8.19 12.75
CA PRO A 569 7.18 -9.48 12.65
C PRO A 569 7.73 -9.93 14.01
N LYS A 570 7.24 -11.07 14.51
CA LYS A 570 7.76 -11.71 15.72
C LYS A 570 8.46 -13.02 15.39
N LEU A 571 9.64 -13.22 15.98
CA LEU A 571 10.42 -14.45 15.83
C LEU A 571 9.75 -15.65 16.51
N ASP A 572 9.08 -15.41 17.64
CA ASP A 572 8.37 -16.43 18.42
C ASP A 572 6.97 -16.74 17.88
N GLY A 573 6.53 -16.04 16.84
CA GLY A 573 5.22 -16.22 16.21
C GLY A 573 4.03 -15.85 17.10
N ARG A 574 4.24 -15.13 18.22
CA ARG A 574 3.14 -14.77 19.13
C ARG A 574 2.16 -13.80 18.47
N THR A 575 0.89 -14.18 18.51
CA THR A 575 -0.25 -13.41 18.01
C THR A 575 -1.22 -13.10 19.15
N ASP A 576 -2.11 -12.15 18.93
CA ASP A 576 -3.17 -11.81 19.87
C ASP A 576 -4.47 -11.44 19.15
N LEU A 577 -5.58 -11.49 19.90
CA LEU A 577 -6.92 -11.27 19.36
C LEU A 577 -7.14 -9.83 18.90
N TYR A 578 -6.52 -8.86 19.58
CA TYR A 578 -6.60 -7.44 19.23
C TYR A 578 -6.03 -7.20 17.82
N HIS A 579 -4.78 -7.59 17.59
CA HIS A 579 -4.14 -7.43 16.28
C HIS A 579 -4.82 -8.29 15.22
N THR A 580 -5.29 -9.50 15.57
CA THR A 580 -6.07 -10.33 14.63
C THR A 580 -7.29 -9.57 14.09
N CYS A 581 -8.07 -8.95 14.97
CA CYS A 581 -9.22 -8.15 14.56
C CYS A 581 -8.83 -6.96 13.68
N TYR A 582 -7.89 -6.13 14.13
CA TYR A 582 -7.59 -4.87 13.44
C TYR A 582 -6.74 -5.04 12.17
N CYS A 583 -5.90 -6.07 12.08
CA CYS A 583 -5.20 -6.44 10.84
C CYS A 583 -6.20 -6.91 9.78
N LEU A 584 -7.15 -7.80 10.14
CA LEU A 584 -8.20 -8.26 9.22
C LEU A 584 -9.13 -7.11 8.82
N SER A 585 -9.49 -6.24 9.76
CA SER A 585 -10.33 -5.06 9.50
C SER A 585 -9.63 -4.10 8.52
N GLY A 586 -8.34 -3.83 8.72
CA GLY A 586 -7.54 -3.04 7.78
C GLY A 586 -7.41 -3.69 6.40
N LEU A 587 -7.12 -5.00 6.36
CA LEU A 587 -7.04 -5.75 5.10
C LEU A 587 -8.34 -5.67 4.30
N SER A 588 -9.49 -5.80 4.96
CA SER A 588 -10.82 -5.61 4.36
C SER A 588 -11.01 -4.20 3.80
N LEU A 589 -10.61 -3.15 4.53
CA LEU A 589 -10.68 -1.77 4.04
C LEU A 589 -9.80 -1.56 2.80
N PHE A 590 -8.57 -2.07 2.80
CA PHE A 590 -7.63 -1.90 1.70
C PHE A 590 -8.11 -2.59 0.42
N GLN A 591 -8.65 -3.80 0.55
CA GLN A 591 -9.22 -4.54 -0.57
C GLN A 591 -10.36 -3.79 -1.26
N ASN A 592 -11.07 -2.91 -0.54
CA ASN A 592 -12.29 -2.24 -1.01
C ASN A 592 -12.16 -0.70 -1.12
N SER A 593 -10.93 -0.19 -1.21
CA SER A 593 -10.64 1.25 -1.20
C SER A 593 -10.61 1.93 -2.59
N GLY A 594 -10.98 1.21 -3.66
CA GLY A 594 -10.96 1.71 -5.03
C GLY A 594 -12.05 2.76 -5.35
N LEU A 595 -11.72 3.73 -6.21
CA LEU A 595 -12.65 4.79 -6.66
C LEU A 595 -13.90 4.24 -7.37
N ASP A 596 -13.72 3.17 -8.14
CA ASP A 596 -14.73 2.43 -8.91
C ASP A 596 -15.38 1.29 -8.11
N GLN A 597 -15.05 1.16 -6.81
CA GLN A 597 -15.44 0.05 -5.95
C GLN A 597 -14.95 -1.33 -6.43
N THR A 598 -14.03 -1.40 -7.39
CA THR A 598 -13.44 -2.67 -7.82
C THR A 598 -12.43 -3.12 -6.77
N PRO A 599 -12.58 -4.32 -6.20
CA PRO A 599 -11.67 -4.78 -5.18
C PRO A 599 -10.27 -5.05 -5.73
N VAL A 600 -9.24 -4.56 -5.04
CA VAL A 600 -7.83 -4.82 -5.36
C VAL A 600 -7.27 -5.75 -4.30
N ILE A 601 -7.06 -7.02 -4.65
CA ILE A 601 -6.72 -8.07 -3.69
C ILE A 601 -5.33 -8.61 -3.97
N CYS A 602 -4.38 -8.27 -3.09
CA CYS A 602 -3.03 -8.82 -3.12
C CYS A 602 -3.10 -10.35 -2.92
N GLY A 603 -2.43 -11.13 -3.79
CA GLY A 603 -2.47 -12.60 -3.74
C GLY A 603 -3.74 -13.25 -4.31
N GLY A 604 -4.62 -12.46 -4.97
CA GLY A 604 -5.82 -12.96 -5.66
C GLY A 604 -7.01 -13.24 -4.72
N ASP A 605 -8.10 -13.72 -5.32
CA ASP A 605 -9.42 -13.83 -4.65
C ASP A 605 -9.45 -14.74 -3.41
N VAL A 606 -8.49 -15.65 -3.25
CA VAL A 606 -8.37 -16.49 -2.04
C VAL A 606 -8.22 -15.68 -0.75
N ASN A 607 -7.64 -14.47 -0.86
CA ASN A 607 -7.43 -13.55 0.26
C ASN A 607 -8.62 -12.64 0.54
N ARG A 608 -9.70 -12.71 -0.26
CA ARG A 608 -10.87 -11.82 -0.14
C ARG A 608 -11.52 -11.91 1.23
N LEU A 609 -11.72 -10.78 1.89
CA LEU A 609 -12.47 -10.67 3.14
C LEU A 609 -13.85 -10.07 2.89
N ARG A 610 -14.79 -10.28 3.82
CA ARG A 610 -16.03 -9.50 3.86
C ARG A 610 -15.72 -8.03 4.14
N ASN A 611 -16.63 -7.15 3.75
CA ASN A 611 -16.48 -5.71 3.96
C ASN A 611 -16.73 -5.34 5.43
N THR A 612 -15.93 -4.43 5.97
CA THR A 612 -16.20 -3.79 7.27
C THR A 612 -16.69 -2.36 7.07
N HIS A 613 -17.60 -1.93 7.94
CA HIS A 613 -18.08 -0.55 7.97
C HIS A 613 -17.02 0.35 8.62
N PRO A 614 -16.50 1.37 7.92
CA PRO A 614 -15.36 2.16 8.41
C PRO A 614 -15.65 2.94 9.69
N LEU A 615 -16.90 3.36 9.95
CA LEU A 615 -17.26 4.05 11.21
C LEU A 615 -17.40 3.15 12.43
N PHE A 616 -17.85 1.90 12.28
CA PHE A 616 -18.26 1.05 13.42
C PHE A 616 -17.36 -0.18 13.59
N ASN A 617 -16.58 -0.52 12.56
CA ASN A 617 -15.82 -1.75 12.43
C ASN A 617 -16.62 -3.04 12.69
N ILE A 618 -17.80 -3.11 12.07
CA ILE A 618 -18.63 -4.32 11.96
C ILE A 618 -19.12 -4.41 10.52
N GLY A 619 -19.71 -5.54 10.12
CA GLY A 619 -20.34 -5.65 8.79
C GLY A 619 -21.32 -4.50 8.51
N PRO A 620 -21.28 -3.87 7.31
CA PRO A 620 -22.23 -2.81 6.94
C PRO A 620 -23.70 -3.24 7.10
N GLU A 621 -24.01 -4.49 6.78
CA GLU A 621 -25.31 -5.10 7.01
C GLU A 621 -25.61 -5.29 8.51
N CYS A 622 -24.63 -5.63 9.33
CA CYS A 622 -24.81 -5.80 10.77
C CYS A 622 -25.23 -4.49 11.43
N ALA A 623 -24.57 -3.38 11.05
CA ALA A 623 -24.92 -2.04 11.53
C ALA A 623 -26.33 -1.63 11.07
N ARG A 624 -26.64 -1.81 9.78
CA ARG A 624 -27.95 -1.47 9.20
C ARG A 624 -29.08 -2.24 9.86
N ASP A 625 -28.92 -3.55 10.04
CA ASP A 625 -29.95 -4.41 10.59
C ASP A 625 -30.21 -4.10 12.08
N ALA A 626 -29.14 -3.82 12.85
CA ALA A 626 -29.27 -3.39 14.25
C ALA A 626 -30.02 -2.06 14.38
N MET A 627 -29.63 -1.05 13.59
CA MET A 627 -30.31 0.25 13.59
C MET A 627 -31.77 0.10 13.19
N ALA A 628 -32.07 -0.66 12.13
CA ALA A 628 -33.44 -0.91 11.68
C ALA A 628 -34.29 -1.59 12.77
N TYR A 629 -33.73 -2.56 13.50
CA TYR A 629 -34.41 -3.22 14.61
C TYR A 629 -34.79 -2.22 15.72
N TYR A 630 -33.86 -1.36 16.13
CA TYR A 630 -34.10 -0.42 17.23
C TYR A 630 -34.97 0.77 16.83
N SER A 631 -34.93 1.23 15.59
CA SER A 631 -35.82 2.31 15.11
C SER A 631 -37.30 1.88 15.12
N GLN A 632 -37.60 0.59 15.00
CA GLN A 632 -38.98 0.06 15.03
C GLN A 632 -39.54 -0.10 16.46
N LYS A 633 -38.68 -0.12 17.48
CA LYS A 633 -39.06 -0.26 18.89
C LYS A 633 -38.91 1.10 19.58
N GLN A 634 -39.99 1.89 19.65
CA GLN A 634 -40.05 3.12 20.46
C GLN A 634 -39.63 2.81 21.91
N LEU A 635 -38.84 3.69 22.54
CA LEU A 635 -38.34 3.50 23.90
C LEU A 635 -39.45 3.50 24.94
#